data_AF-A0A836MN94-F1
#
_entry.id   AF-A0A836MN94-F1
#
_cell.length_a   1.000
_cell.length_b   1.000
_cell.length_c   1.000
_cell.angle_alpha   90.00
_cell.angle_beta   90.00
_cell.angle_gamma   90.00
#
_symmetry.space_group_name_H-M   'P 1'
#
loop_
_entity.id
_entity.type
_entity.pdbx_description
1 polymer ?
#
loop_
_entity_poly.entity_id
_entity_poly.type
_entity_poly.pdbx_seq_one_letter_code
_entity_poly.pdbx_strand_id
1 'polypeptide(L)'
;MSVEKIMQAIAVTAELTGTQLSDNAMFVMAEELLAYPLDKVLIAFARCRRELKGRLTIAAILERIDDGWQPAEEAFNALVAGWNNENLSILTTHTAMQAAESAAALFNAGDKYRAGNAFKTAYERIVSEKKAKGIQPDWYVSAGLDKEQLAQVVKEATANGRITNDYALALLPASQERMDIETGNLLTDKQKAEGKAKLGNLINLLTQKCAMS
;
A
#
# COMPACT_ATOMS: atom_id res chain seq x y z
N MET A 1 -19.68 13.98 -7.13
CA MET A 1 -19.82 12.97 -6.06
C MET A 1 -18.52 12.72 -5.26
N SER A 2 -17.31 12.74 -5.86
CA SER A 2 -16.03 12.63 -5.10
C SER A 2 -15.62 13.94 -4.41
N VAL A 3 -15.62 15.06 -5.15
CA VAL A 3 -15.19 16.39 -4.64
C VAL A 3 -16.03 16.85 -3.45
N GLU A 4 -17.36 16.75 -3.52
CA GLU A 4 -18.26 17.13 -2.42
C GLU A 4 -17.96 16.38 -1.12
N LYS A 5 -17.68 15.07 -1.22
CA LYS A 5 -17.30 14.25 -0.05
C LYS A 5 -15.96 14.69 0.54
N ILE A 6 -14.99 15.02 -0.31
CA ILE A 6 -13.69 15.55 0.12
C ILE A 6 -13.88 16.90 0.81
N MET A 7 -14.64 17.82 0.21
CA MET A 7 -14.96 19.14 0.80
C MET A 7 -15.64 19.01 2.16
N GLN A 8 -16.62 18.12 2.29
CA GLN A 8 -17.26 17.82 3.58
C GLN A 8 -16.26 17.28 4.61
N ALA A 9 -15.37 16.38 4.20
CA ALA A 9 -14.35 15.83 5.08
C ALA A 9 -13.32 16.89 5.53
N ILE A 10 -12.96 17.83 4.64
CA ILE A 10 -12.12 18.99 4.97
C ILE A 10 -12.82 19.85 6.00
N ALA A 11 -14.06 20.28 5.74
CA ALA A 11 -14.82 21.17 6.62
C ALA A 11 -14.94 20.60 8.05
N VAL A 12 -15.37 19.33 8.17
CA VAL A 12 -15.51 18.65 9.46
C VAL A 12 -14.16 18.51 10.17
N THR A 13 -13.10 18.17 9.45
CA THR A 13 -11.78 17.97 10.07
C THR A 13 -11.15 19.31 10.48
N ALA A 14 -11.37 20.37 9.70
CA ALA A 14 -10.91 21.72 10.02
C ALA A 14 -11.58 22.20 11.32
N GLU A 15 -12.89 22.05 11.45
CA GLU A 15 -13.65 22.40 12.65
C GLU A 15 -13.13 21.66 13.89
N LEU A 16 -12.97 20.34 13.80
CA LEU A 16 -12.50 19.51 14.93
C LEU A 16 -11.04 19.77 15.34
N THR A 17 -10.25 20.38 14.46
CA THR A 17 -8.85 20.72 14.72
C THR A 17 -8.66 22.21 15.03
N GLY A 18 -9.74 22.97 15.20
CA GLY A 18 -9.69 24.41 15.49
C GLY A 18 -9.11 25.22 14.33
N THR A 19 -9.25 24.74 13.10
CA THR A 19 -8.75 25.39 11.88
C THR A 19 -9.90 26.07 11.15
N GLN A 20 -9.72 27.35 10.80
CA GLN A 20 -10.65 28.07 9.95
C GLN A 20 -10.10 28.10 8.52
N LEU A 21 -10.91 27.67 7.55
CA LEU A 21 -10.58 27.65 6.13
C LEU A 21 -11.67 28.40 5.36
N SER A 22 -11.28 29.18 4.36
CA SER A 22 -12.23 29.75 3.39
C SER A 22 -12.64 28.69 2.37
N ASP A 23 -13.76 28.91 1.69
CA ASP A 23 -14.25 28.01 0.63
C ASP A 23 -13.20 27.81 -0.47
N ASN A 24 -12.51 28.90 -0.87
CA ASN A 24 -11.44 28.82 -1.87
C ASN A 24 -10.26 27.96 -1.39
N ALA A 25 -9.88 28.06 -0.10
CA ALA A 25 -8.80 27.23 0.44
C ALA A 25 -9.21 25.75 0.50
N MET A 26 -10.45 25.45 0.91
CA MET A 26 -10.97 24.09 0.90
C MET A 26 -11.02 23.52 -0.53
N PHE A 27 -11.42 24.33 -1.51
CA PHE A 27 -11.50 23.92 -2.91
C PHE A 27 -10.12 23.52 -3.46
N VAL A 28 -9.10 24.36 -3.27
CA VAL A 28 -7.73 24.04 -3.70
C VAL A 28 -7.20 22.78 -3.00
N MET A 29 -7.43 22.64 -1.69
CA MET A 29 -7.08 21.42 -0.97
C MET A 29 -7.80 20.18 -1.54
N ALA A 30 -9.07 20.30 -1.92
CA ALA A 30 -9.82 19.20 -2.50
C ALA A 30 -9.29 18.81 -3.88
N GLU A 31 -8.90 19.77 -4.72
CA GLU A 31 -8.28 19.51 -6.03
C GLU A 31 -6.98 18.72 -5.91
N GLU A 32 -6.10 19.08 -4.97
CA GLU A 32 -4.86 18.32 -4.72
C GLU A 32 -5.15 16.87 -4.28
N LEU A 33 -6.20 16.66 -3.50
CA LEU A 33 -6.58 15.33 -3.00
C LEU A 33 -7.22 14.44 -4.06
N LEU A 34 -7.66 14.99 -5.20
CA LEU A 34 -8.21 14.18 -6.31
C LEU A 34 -7.17 13.28 -6.98
N ALA A 35 -5.88 13.54 -6.77
CA ALA A 35 -4.80 12.66 -7.24
C ALA A 35 -4.77 11.30 -6.53
N TYR A 36 -5.53 11.14 -5.44
CA TYR A 36 -5.53 9.95 -4.58
C TYR A 36 -6.91 9.25 -4.56
N PRO A 37 -6.95 7.92 -4.36
CA PRO A 37 -8.21 7.21 -4.18
C PRO A 37 -9.03 7.75 -3.00
N LEU A 38 -10.34 7.92 -3.21
CA LEU A 38 -11.24 8.56 -2.24
C LEU A 38 -11.23 7.87 -0.87
N ASP A 39 -11.20 6.54 -0.84
CA ASP A 39 -11.14 5.76 0.40
C ASP A 39 -9.88 6.06 1.22
N LYS A 40 -8.72 6.19 0.55
CA LYS A 40 -7.44 6.54 1.18
C LYS A 40 -7.46 7.96 1.75
N VAL A 41 -8.04 8.90 1.02
CA VAL A 41 -8.25 10.29 1.48
C VAL A 41 -9.15 10.33 2.72
N LEU A 42 -10.26 9.60 2.73
CA LEU A 42 -11.18 9.56 3.87
C LEU A 42 -10.56 8.90 5.11
N ILE A 43 -9.74 7.86 4.93
CA ILE A 43 -8.95 7.26 6.01
C ILE A 43 -7.94 8.27 6.56
N ALA A 44 -7.24 9.03 5.70
CA ALA A 44 -6.30 10.06 6.12
C ALA A 44 -7.00 11.13 6.98
N PHE A 45 -8.19 11.60 6.57
CA PHE A 45 -8.99 12.52 7.39
C PHE A 45 -9.40 11.91 8.75
N ALA A 46 -9.78 10.63 8.77
CA ALA A 46 -10.09 9.95 10.04
C ALA A 46 -8.88 9.90 10.98
N ARG A 47 -7.67 9.73 10.43
CA ARG A 47 -6.42 9.80 11.19
C ARG A 47 -6.11 11.21 11.66
N CYS A 48 -6.29 12.24 10.82
CA CYS A 48 -6.13 13.64 11.22
C CYS A 48 -6.99 13.95 12.46
N ARG A 49 -8.26 13.54 12.48
CA ARG A 49 -9.16 13.78 13.61
C ARG A 49 -8.74 13.07 14.92
N ARG A 50 -7.97 11.98 14.85
CA ARG A 50 -7.53 11.20 16.02
C ARG A 50 -6.14 11.59 16.52
N GLU A 51 -5.26 11.96 15.60
CA GLU A 51 -3.81 12.04 15.85
C GLU A 51 -3.28 13.48 15.80
N LEU A 52 -3.95 14.39 15.10
CA LEU A 52 -3.43 15.73 14.85
C LEU A 52 -3.53 16.58 16.12
N LYS A 53 -2.40 17.15 16.54
CA LYS A 53 -2.29 18.00 17.74
C LYS A 53 -2.34 19.50 17.44
N GLY A 54 -2.53 19.88 16.18
CA GLY A 54 -2.46 21.26 15.71
C GLY A 54 -3.42 21.51 14.55
N ARG A 55 -3.14 22.57 13.78
CA ARG A 55 -3.99 22.99 12.66
C ARG A 55 -3.98 21.96 11.52
N LEU A 56 -5.12 21.80 10.88
CA LEU A 56 -5.25 21.06 9.63
C LEU A 56 -4.52 21.83 8.52
N THR A 57 -3.54 21.17 7.91
CA THR A 57 -2.84 21.63 6.71
C THR A 57 -2.93 20.56 5.64
N ILE A 58 -2.73 20.93 4.38
CA ILE A 58 -2.66 19.94 3.30
C ILE A 58 -1.54 18.93 3.54
N ALA A 59 -0.37 19.40 4.00
CA ALA A 59 0.75 18.54 4.39
C ALA A 59 0.35 17.49 5.45
N ALA A 60 -0.41 17.90 6.48
CA ALA A 60 -0.87 16.97 7.52
C ALA A 60 -1.82 15.89 7.00
N ILE A 61 -2.56 16.17 5.93
CA ILE A 61 -3.43 15.18 5.26
C ILE A 61 -2.57 14.26 4.40
N LEU A 62 -1.71 14.83 3.54
CA LEU A 62 -0.84 14.08 2.62
C LEU A 62 0.07 13.10 3.36
N GLU A 63 0.65 13.50 4.50
CA GLU A 63 1.46 12.63 5.38
C GLU A 63 0.70 11.41 5.91
N ARG A 64 -0.63 11.43 5.89
CA ARG A 64 -1.49 10.35 6.40
C ARG A 64 -2.18 9.55 5.31
N ILE A 65 -2.08 9.98 4.06
CA ILE A 65 -2.56 9.21 2.92
C ILE A 65 -1.60 8.05 2.69
N ASP A 66 -2.18 6.86 2.57
CA ASP A 66 -1.48 5.72 1.99
C ASP A 66 -1.49 5.89 0.48
N ASP A 67 -0.35 6.35 -0.06
CA ASP A 67 -0.12 6.63 -1.47
C ASP A 67 0.49 5.44 -2.23
N GLY A 68 0.52 4.27 -1.60
CA GLY A 68 1.01 3.03 -2.16
C GLY A 68 2.54 2.91 -2.28
N TRP A 69 3.31 3.97 -2.01
CA TRP A 69 4.77 3.90 -2.08
C TRP A 69 5.35 3.18 -0.86
N GLN A 70 6.21 2.20 -1.10
CA GLN A 70 6.93 1.53 -0.02
C GLN A 70 7.97 2.47 0.60
N PRO A 71 8.19 2.43 1.92
CA PRO A 71 9.38 3.00 2.54
C PRO A 71 10.66 2.44 1.90
N ALA A 72 11.71 3.27 1.83
CA ALA A 72 12.96 2.90 1.19
C ALA A 72 13.57 1.61 1.79
N GLU A 73 13.50 1.44 3.10
CA GLU A 73 14.02 0.25 3.77
C GLU A 73 13.27 -1.02 3.36
N GLU A 74 11.94 -0.97 3.29
CA GLU A 74 11.13 -2.11 2.82
C GLU A 74 11.42 -2.46 1.36
N ALA A 75 11.51 -1.45 0.49
CA ALA A 75 11.84 -1.64 -0.93
C ALA A 75 13.23 -2.26 -1.10
N PHE A 76 14.22 -1.79 -0.34
CA PHE A 76 15.58 -2.35 -0.38
C PHE A 76 15.61 -3.79 0.14
N ASN A 77 14.95 -4.06 1.27
CA ASN A 77 14.91 -5.40 1.86
C ASN A 77 14.24 -6.42 0.91
N ALA A 78 13.18 -6.03 0.20
CA ALA A 78 12.56 -6.88 -0.81
C ALA A 78 13.55 -7.26 -1.92
N LEU A 79 14.32 -6.29 -2.45
CA LEU A 79 15.33 -6.55 -3.46
C LEU A 79 16.46 -7.45 -2.95
N VAL A 80 16.99 -7.16 -1.76
CA VAL A 80 18.04 -7.95 -1.12
C VAL A 80 17.58 -9.40 -0.88
N ALA A 81 16.32 -9.62 -0.52
CA ALA A 81 15.77 -10.97 -0.37
C ALA A 81 15.82 -11.74 -1.69
N GLY A 82 15.42 -11.11 -2.80
CA GLY A 82 15.49 -11.71 -4.14
C GLY A 82 16.92 -11.98 -4.61
N TRP A 83 17.86 -11.06 -4.36
CA TRP A 83 19.26 -11.26 -4.74
C TRP A 83 19.94 -12.42 -3.99
N ASN A 84 19.51 -12.69 -2.75
CA ASN A 84 20.10 -13.76 -1.94
C ASN A 84 19.47 -15.13 -2.20
N ASN A 85 18.35 -15.23 -2.92
CA ASN A 85 17.67 -16.49 -3.17
C ASN A 85 16.83 -16.47 -4.45
N GLU A 86 17.33 -17.14 -5.49
CA GLU A 86 16.66 -17.25 -6.80
C GLU A 86 15.33 -18.01 -6.76
N ASN A 87 15.06 -18.80 -5.70
CA ASN A 87 13.75 -19.44 -5.54
C ASN A 87 12.67 -18.43 -5.13
N LEU A 88 13.03 -17.32 -4.50
CA LEU A 88 12.06 -16.36 -3.98
C LEU A 88 11.56 -15.42 -5.08
N SER A 89 10.24 -15.40 -5.25
CA SER A 89 9.56 -14.33 -5.95
C SER A 89 9.38 -13.14 -5.01
N ILE A 90 9.64 -11.93 -5.50
CA ILE A 90 9.49 -10.69 -4.74
C ILE A 90 8.56 -9.73 -5.46
N LEU A 91 7.76 -9.01 -4.68
CA LEU A 91 7.04 -7.84 -5.16
C LEU A 91 7.91 -6.60 -4.93
N THR A 92 8.19 -5.88 -6.00
CA THR A 92 9.03 -4.67 -6.00
C THR A 92 8.44 -3.63 -6.94
N THR A 93 9.17 -2.56 -7.22
CA THR A 93 8.81 -1.55 -8.22
C THR A 93 9.96 -1.36 -9.20
N HIS A 94 9.68 -0.98 -10.44
CA HIS A 94 10.75 -0.59 -11.37
C HIS A 94 11.54 0.61 -10.82
N THR A 95 10.86 1.49 -10.07
CA THR A 95 11.49 2.57 -9.30
C THR A 95 12.55 2.06 -8.31
N ALA A 96 12.24 1.03 -7.53
CA ALA A 96 13.20 0.43 -6.60
C ALA A 96 14.35 -0.24 -7.35
N MET A 97 14.06 -0.96 -8.44
CA MET A 97 15.10 -1.58 -9.27
C MET A 97 16.07 -0.53 -9.86
N GLN A 98 15.56 0.60 -10.32
CA GLN A 98 16.38 1.72 -10.80
C GLN A 98 17.24 2.31 -9.67
N ALA A 99 16.68 2.50 -8.48
CA ALA A 99 17.43 3.01 -7.33
C ALA A 99 18.55 2.06 -6.87
N ALA A 100 18.37 0.75 -7.07
CA ALA A 100 19.36 -0.27 -6.72
C ALA A 100 20.69 -0.15 -7.46
N GLU A 101 20.71 0.45 -8.64
CA GLU A 101 21.95 0.71 -9.39
C GLU A 101 22.94 1.55 -8.58
N SER A 102 22.44 2.50 -7.77
CA SER A 102 23.28 3.34 -6.91
C SER A 102 23.91 2.58 -5.74
N ALA A 103 23.37 1.40 -5.40
CA ALA A 103 23.82 0.59 -4.28
C ALA A 103 24.64 -0.64 -4.70
N ALA A 104 24.57 -1.04 -5.97
CA ALA A 104 25.08 -2.31 -6.47
C ALA A 104 26.57 -2.54 -6.18
N ALA A 105 27.44 -1.56 -6.46
CA ALA A 105 28.88 -1.70 -6.25
C ALA A 105 29.25 -1.87 -4.77
N LEU A 106 28.61 -1.10 -3.88
CA LEU A 106 28.83 -1.18 -2.42
C LEU A 106 28.30 -2.50 -1.85
N PHE A 107 27.12 -2.93 -2.32
CA PHE A 107 26.51 -4.18 -1.90
C PHE A 107 27.38 -5.39 -2.27
N ASN A 108 27.88 -5.42 -3.51
CA ASN A 108 28.76 -6.48 -3.99
C ASN A 108 30.12 -6.49 -3.28
N ALA A 109 30.59 -5.34 -2.79
CA ALA A 109 31.78 -5.23 -1.94
C ALA A 109 31.52 -5.65 -0.48
N GLY A 110 30.29 -6.04 -0.12
CA GLY A 110 29.89 -6.44 1.23
C GLY A 110 29.54 -5.28 2.17
N ASP A 111 29.61 -4.02 1.72
CA ASP A 111 29.27 -2.84 2.50
C ASP A 111 27.75 -2.57 2.46
N LYS A 112 26.99 -3.43 3.14
CA LYS A 112 25.52 -3.39 3.16
C LYS A 112 24.97 -2.09 3.74
N TYR A 113 25.66 -1.49 4.71
CA TYR A 113 25.23 -0.25 5.34
C TYR A 113 25.31 0.93 4.35
N ARG A 114 26.46 1.11 3.68
CA ARG A 114 26.59 2.17 2.68
C ARG A 114 25.72 1.91 1.45
N ALA A 115 25.56 0.65 1.05
CA ALA A 115 24.64 0.28 -0.02
C ALA A 115 23.20 0.69 0.29
N GLY A 116 22.69 0.38 1.48
CA GLY A 116 21.34 0.77 1.91
C GLY A 116 21.15 2.29 1.93
N ASN A 117 22.15 3.04 2.40
CA ASN A 117 22.11 4.51 2.35
C ASN A 117 22.09 5.06 0.92
N ALA A 118 22.93 4.53 0.03
CA ALA A 118 22.97 4.94 -1.38
C ALA A 118 21.64 4.65 -2.09
N PHE A 119 21.06 3.46 -1.86
CA PHE A 119 19.73 3.10 -2.32
C PHE A 119 18.68 4.09 -1.80
N LYS A 120 18.64 4.33 -0.49
CA LYS A 120 17.64 5.19 0.16
C LYS A 120 17.63 6.59 -0.47
N THR A 121 18.80 7.20 -0.59
CA THR A 121 18.94 8.53 -1.21
C THR A 121 18.45 8.56 -2.66
N ALA A 122 18.79 7.55 -3.46
CA ALA A 122 18.33 7.47 -4.84
C ALA A 122 16.81 7.24 -4.95
N TYR A 123 16.29 6.29 -4.16
CA TYR A 123 14.88 5.90 -4.15
C TYR A 123 13.99 7.06 -3.70
N GLU A 124 14.29 7.71 -2.57
CA GLU A 124 13.50 8.84 -2.07
C GLU A 124 13.46 10.01 -3.07
N ARG A 125 14.56 10.25 -3.79
CA ARG A 125 14.59 11.25 -4.85
C ARG A 125 13.67 10.88 -6.02
N ILE A 126 13.77 9.67 -6.56
CA ILE A 126 12.95 9.22 -7.70
C ILE A 126 11.46 9.20 -7.30
N VAL A 127 11.15 8.71 -6.09
CA VAL A 127 9.78 8.70 -5.56
C VAL A 127 9.22 10.11 -5.43
N SER A 128 9.99 11.06 -4.89
CA SER A 128 9.58 12.46 -4.78
C SER A 128 9.27 13.06 -6.16
N GLU A 129 10.16 12.84 -7.15
CA GLU A 129 9.95 13.29 -8.52
C GLU A 129 8.71 12.68 -9.19
N LYS A 130 8.40 11.40 -8.91
CA LYS A 130 7.20 10.72 -9.41
C LYS A 130 5.93 11.20 -8.72
N LYS A 131 5.96 11.38 -7.39
CA LYS A 131 4.84 11.93 -6.60
C LYS A 131 4.46 13.33 -7.09
N ALA A 132 5.45 14.19 -7.34
CA ALA A 132 5.22 15.53 -7.88
C ALA A 132 4.54 15.53 -9.26
N LYS A 133 4.61 14.42 -10.02
CA LYS A 133 3.97 14.22 -11.31
C LYS A 133 2.65 13.43 -11.22
N GLY A 134 2.18 13.10 -10.01
CA GLY A 134 0.99 12.27 -9.81
C GLY A 134 1.17 10.81 -10.27
N ILE A 135 2.41 10.33 -10.41
CA ILE A 135 2.71 8.97 -10.84
C ILE A 135 2.58 8.02 -9.65
N GLN A 136 1.82 6.95 -9.85
CA GLN A 136 1.64 5.86 -8.89
C GLN A 136 2.83 4.89 -8.92
N PRO A 137 3.02 4.06 -7.86
CA PRO A 137 4.08 3.05 -7.86
C PRO A 137 3.96 2.08 -9.04
N ASP A 138 5.08 1.85 -9.73
CA ASP A 138 5.20 0.95 -10.87
C ASP A 138 5.54 -0.47 -10.42
N TRP A 139 4.58 -1.08 -9.71
CA TRP A 139 4.66 -2.42 -9.16
C TRP A 139 5.04 -3.47 -10.18
N TYR A 140 5.91 -4.39 -9.76
CA TYR A 140 6.48 -5.46 -10.57
C TYR A 140 6.74 -6.70 -9.72
N VAL A 141 6.44 -7.87 -10.28
CA VAL A 141 6.77 -9.16 -9.65
C VAL A 141 8.01 -9.71 -10.32
N SER A 142 9.11 -9.81 -9.57
CA SER A 142 10.28 -10.58 -9.99
C SER A 142 10.04 -12.04 -9.62
N ALA A 143 9.79 -12.87 -10.64
CA ALA A 143 9.45 -14.28 -10.43
C ALA A 143 10.69 -15.12 -10.10
N GLY A 144 10.60 -15.85 -8.99
CA GLY A 144 11.58 -16.87 -8.60
C GLY A 144 11.28 -18.23 -9.23
N LEU A 145 12.10 -19.22 -8.87
CA LEU A 145 11.97 -20.59 -9.33
C LEU A 145 10.81 -21.35 -8.66
N ASP A 146 10.47 -21.01 -7.41
CA ASP A 146 9.37 -21.65 -6.69
C ASP A 146 8.01 -21.13 -7.20
N LYS A 147 7.28 -21.98 -7.90
CA LYS A 147 5.99 -21.65 -8.51
C LYS A 147 4.85 -21.57 -7.51
N GLU A 148 4.92 -22.31 -6.40
CA GLU A 148 3.91 -22.23 -5.33
C GLU A 148 4.06 -20.92 -4.57
N GLN A 149 5.30 -20.55 -4.24
CA GLN A 149 5.60 -19.28 -3.60
C GLN A 149 5.26 -18.08 -4.51
N LEU A 150 5.57 -18.18 -5.81
CA LEU A 150 5.15 -17.18 -6.80
C LEU A 150 3.63 -16.97 -6.77
N ALA A 151 2.86 -18.07 -6.74
CA ALA A 151 1.41 -18.00 -6.76
C ALA A 151 0.84 -17.22 -5.57
N GLN A 152 1.41 -17.43 -4.37
CA GLN A 152 1.02 -16.67 -3.18
C GLN A 152 1.37 -15.19 -3.28
N VAL A 153 2.58 -14.85 -3.71
CA VAL A 153 3.00 -13.44 -3.87
C VAL A 153 2.09 -12.70 -4.85
N VAL A 154 1.78 -13.31 -5.99
CA VAL A 154 0.92 -12.72 -7.02
C VAL A 154 -0.51 -12.52 -6.49
N LYS A 155 -1.06 -13.51 -5.80
CA LYS A 155 -2.39 -13.39 -5.20
C LYS A 155 -2.46 -12.29 -4.15
N GLU A 156 -1.48 -12.22 -3.25
CA GLU A 156 -1.42 -11.16 -2.24
C GLU A 156 -1.26 -9.79 -2.88
N ALA A 157 -0.42 -9.64 -3.90
CA ALA A 157 -0.25 -8.39 -4.62
C ALA A 157 -1.54 -7.95 -5.31
N THR A 158 -2.28 -8.90 -5.90
CA THR A 158 -3.56 -8.66 -6.58
C THR A 158 -4.64 -8.25 -5.57
N ALA A 159 -4.77 -9.00 -4.48
CA ALA A 159 -5.72 -8.75 -3.41
C ALA A 159 -5.53 -7.37 -2.75
N ASN A 160 -4.28 -6.90 -2.68
CA ASN A 160 -3.95 -5.56 -2.17
C ASN A 160 -4.00 -4.46 -3.25
N GLY A 161 -4.42 -4.78 -4.48
CA GLY A 161 -4.53 -3.82 -5.58
C GLY A 161 -3.18 -3.26 -6.06
N ARG A 162 -2.06 -3.94 -5.76
CA ARG A 162 -0.72 -3.53 -6.20
C ARG A 162 -0.46 -3.90 -7.66
N ILE A 163 -1.05 -4.99 -8.14
CA ILE A 163 -1.00 -5.40 -9.54
C ILE A 163 -2.41 -5.65 -10.06
N THR A 164 -2.59 -5.56 -11.38
CA THR A 164 -3.88 -5.83 -12.04
C THR A 164 -4.14 -7.34 -12.14
N ASN A 165 -5.42 -7.71 -12.23
CA ASN A 165 -5.81 -9.10 -12.47
C ASN A 165 -5.17 -9.65 -13.75
N ASP A 166 -5.18 -8.89 -14.84
CA ASP A 166 -4.59 -9.32 -16.12
C ASP A 166 -3.09 -9.61 -16.00
N TYR A 167 -2.34 -8.73 -15.31
CA TYR A 167 -0.93 -8.95 -15.07
C TYR A 167 -0.70 -10.17 -14.18
N ALA A 168 -1.50 -10.33 -13.12
CA ALA A 168 -1.44 -11.48 -12.24
C ALA A 168 -1.68 -12.80 -13.00
N LEU A 169 -2.72 -12.87 -13.84
CA LEU A 169 -3.04 -14.05 -14.64
C LEU A 169 -1.94 -14.38 -15.66
N ALA A 170 -1.18 -13.40 -16.14
CA ALA A 170 -0.04 -13.66 -17.02
C ALA A 170 1.14 -14.33 -16.29
N LEU A 171 1.26 -14.14 -14.98
CA LEU A 171 2.35 -14.67 -14.16
C LEU A 171 2.06 -16.08 -13.60
N LEU A 172 0.79 -16.45 -13.49
CA LEU A 172 0.38 -17.65 -12.78
C LEU A 172 0.27 -18.89 -13.68
N PRO A 173 0.83 -20.04 -13.25
CA PRO A 173 0.46 -21.32 -13.83
C PRO A 173 -1.00 -21.67 -13.50
N ALA A 174 -1.47 -22.82 -13.99
CA ALA A 174 -2.76 -23.36 -13.55
C ALA A 174 -2.68 -23.74 -12.05
N SER A 175 -3.22 -22.89 -11.18
CA SER A 175 -3.23 -23.06 -9.73
C SER A 175 -4.54 -22.56 -9.10
N GLN A 176 -4.77 -22.87 -7.82
CA GLN A 176 -5.94 -22.39 -7.09
C GLN A 176 -5.96 -20.86 -6.98
N GLU A 177 -4.80 -20.23 -6.82
CA GLU A 177 -4.65 -18.77 -6.76
C GLU A 177 -5.11 -18.11 -8.07
N ARG A 178 -4.81 -18.73 -9.21
CA ARG A 178 -5.29 -18.27 -10.51
C ARG A 178 -6.81 -18.31 -10.57
N MET A 179 -7.41 -19.44 -10.18
CA MET A 179 -8.87 -19.59 -10.13
C MET A 179 -9.53 -18.59 -9.17
N ASP A 180 -8.91 -18.32 -8.03
CA ASP A 180 -9.38 -17.33 -7.06
C ASP A 180 -9.41 -15.92 -7.69
N ILE A 181 -8.39 -15.55 -8.49
CA ILE A 181 -8.37 -14.26 -9.21
C ILE A 181 -9.45 -14.22 -10.30
N GLU A 182 -9.58 -15.29 -11.10
CA GLU A 182 -10.58 -15.39 -12.19
C GLU A 182 -12.02 -15.31 -11.66
N THR A 183 -12.28 -15.87 -10.48
CA THR A 183 -13.59 -15.88 -9.82
C THR A 183 -13.84 -14.69 -8.90
N GLY A 184 -12.85 -13.80 -8.73
CA GLY A 184 -12.94 -12.63 -7.84
C GLY A 184 -12.84 -12.92 -6.34
N ASN A 185 -12.40 -14.12 -5.95
CA ASN A 185 -12.20 -14.54 -4.56
C ASN A 185 -10.83 -14.10 -4.01
N LEU A 186 -10.61 -12.78 -3.90
CA LEU A 186 -9.31 -12.16 -3.63
C LEU A 186 -9.03 -11.89 -2.14
N LEU A 187 -9.46 -12.76 -1.22
CA LEU A 187 -9.13 -12.57 0.19
C LEU A 187 -7.66 -12.90 0.46
N THR A 188 -6.92 -11.96 1.07
CA THR A 188 -5.58 -12.22 1.60
C THR A 188 -5.64 -13.24 2.73
N ASP A 189 -4.53 -13.94 3.01
CA ASP A 189 -4.48 -14.92 4.10
C ASP A 189 -4.78 -14.28 5.46
N LYS A 190 -4.34 -13.05 5.67
CA LYS A 190 -4.71 -12.25 6.85
C LYS A 190 -6.23 -12.02 6.94
N GLN A 191 -6.88 -11.62 5.84
CA GLN A 191 -8.33 -11.42 5.81
C GLN A 191 -9.09 -12.74 6.02
N LYS A 192 -8.60 -13.85 5.46
CA LYS A 192 -9.17 -15.19 5.70
C LYS A 192 -9.07 -15.58 7.17
N ALA A 193 -7.91 -15.36 7.79
CA ALA A 193 -7.69 -15.64 9.22
C ALA A 193 -8.60 -14.77 10.12
N GLU A 194 -8.69 -13.47 9.85
CA GLU A 194 -9.58 -12.55 10.57
C GLU A 194 -11.05 -12.91 10.40
N GLY A 195 -11.46 -13.26 9.17
CA GLY A 195 -12.83 -13.71 8.88
C GLY A 195 -13.19 -14.99 9.63
N LYS A 196 -12.28 -15.97 9.64
CA LYS A 196 -12.44 -17.24 10.37
C LYS A 196 -12.56 -17.00 11.88
N ALA A 197 -11.74 -16.12 12.44
CA ALA A 197 -11.80 -15.76 13.85
C ALA A 197 -13.13 -15.09 14.22
N LYS A 198 -13.59 -14.12 13.40
CA LYS A 198 -14.90 -13.46 13.60
C LYS A 198 -16.06 -14.45 13.53
N LEU A 199 -16.03 -15.37 12.56
CA LEU A 199 -17.06 -16.40 12.42
C LEU A 199 -17.09 -17.34 13.62
N GLY A 200 -15.92 -17.77 14.13
CA GLY A 200 -15.82 -18.58 15.34
C GLY A 200 -16.43 -17.90 16.56
N ASN A 201 -16.18 -16.60 16.74
CA ASN A 201 -16.77 -15.81 17.82
C ASN A 201 -18.30 -15.72 17.69
N LEU A 202 -18.82 -15.52 16.48
CA LEU A 202 -20.27 -15.50 16.21
C LEU A 202 -20.93 -16.84 16.52
N ILE A 203 -20.32 -17.96 16.11
CA ILE A 203 -20.81 -19.31 16.41
C ILE A 203 -20.85 -19.53 17.92
N ASN A 204 -19.81 -19.15 18.66
CA ASN A 204 -19.79 -19.27 20.12
C ASN A 204 -20.89 -18.46 20.80
N LEU A 205 -21.12 -17.23 20.34
CA LEU A 205 -22.17 -16.36 20.87
C LEU A 205 -23.56 -16.94 20.64
N LEU A 206 -23.81 -17.50 19.46
CA LEU A 206 -25.09 -18.16 19.13
C LEU A 206 -25.29 -19.41 19.98
N THR A 207 -24.26 -20.25 20.14
CA THR A 207 -24.33 -21.45 20.98
C THR A 207 -24.62 -21.11 22.44
N GLN A 208 -23.96 -20.08 23.01
CA GLN A 208 -24.24 -19.62 24.37
C GLN A 208 -25.68 -19.11 24.52
N LYS A 209 -26.19 -18.38 23.52
CA LYS A 209 -27.55 -17.85 23.54
C LYS A 209 -28.59 -18.97 23.44
N CYS A 210 -28.35 -19.98 22.61
CA CYS A 210 -29.19 -21.17 22.51
C CYS A 210 -29.13 -22.08 23.76
N ALA A 211 -28.02 -22.09 24.50
CA ALA A 211 -27.89 -22.85 25.74
C ALA A 211 -28.57 -22.16 26.95
N MET A 212 -28.88 -20.87 26.84
CA MET A 212 -29.58 -20.09 27.87
C MET A 212 -31.09 -19.94 27.62
N SER A 213 -31.59 -20.53 26.53
CA SER A 213 -33.01 -20.58 26.13
C SER A 213 -33.55 -21.99 26.24
#